data_AF-A0AB37XLV7-F1
#
_entry.id   AF-A0AB37XLV7-F1
#
_cell.length_a   1.000
_cell.length_b   1.000
_cell.length_c   1.000
_cell.angle_alpha   90.00
_cell.angle_beta   90.00
_cell.angle_gamma   90.00
#
_symmetry.space_group_name_H-M   'P 1'
#
loop_
_entity.id
_entity.type
_entity.pdbx_description
1 polymer ?
#
loop_
_entity_poly.entity_id
_entity_poly.type
_entity_poly.pdbx_seq_one_letter_code
_entity_poly.pdbx_strand_id
1 'polypeptide(L)'
;DDDMDGLDLAGVHTILNGSERVHPATLKRFAERFGRFNFAAAALRPAYGMAEATVYIATRNVNEPPDIVDFESEKLPAGQAIRCPSGSGTPLVSYGIVDAQLVRIVDPDTGIERPAGTIGEIWVHGDNVAIGYWQKPEATERTFSATIVNPSAGTPAGPWLRTGDSGFLSEGELFIMGRIKD
;
A
#
# COMPACT_ATOMS: atom_id res chain seq x y z
N ASP A 1 -9.22 28.87 -13.42
CA ASP A 1 -7.79 29.10 -13.63
C ASP A 1 -7.33 30.35 -12.88
N ASP A 2 -8.26 31.24 -12.57
CA ASP A 2 -8.07 32.46 -11.78
C ASP A 2 -7.33 32.22 -10.44
N ASP A 3 -7.65 31.13 -9.71
CA ASP A 3 -6.93 30.77 -8.47
C ASP A 3 -5.45 30.40 -8.67
N MET A 4 -5.06 30.08 -9.91
CA MET A 4 -3.69 29.73 -10.29
C MET A 4 -2.95 30.88 -10.99
N ASP A 5 -3.56 32.07 -11.09
CA ASP A 5 -2.93 33.21 -11.77
C ASP A 5 -1.63 33.62 -11.07
N GLY A 6 -0.54 33.69 -11.84
CA GLY A 6 0.80 33.97 -11.35
C GLY A 6 1.44 32.90 -10.47
N LEU A 7 0.82 31.73 -10.27
CA LEU A 7 1.39 30.64 -9.46
C LEU A 7 2.29 29.71 -10.28
N ASP A 8 3.36 29.25 -9.63
CA ASP A 8 4.32 28.28 -10.16
C ASP A 8 4.53 27.15 -9.15
N LEU A 9 4.31 25.90 -9.59
CA LEU A 9 4.41 24.70 -8.75
C LEU A 9 5.72 23.94 -8.96
N ALA A 10 6.69 24.50 -9.70
CA ALA A 10 7.99 23.86 -9.91
C ALA A 10 8.75 23.54 -8.62
N GLY A 11 8.49 24.30 -7.53
CA GLY A 11 9.12 24.09 -6.22
C GLY A 11 8.50 23.00 -5.35
N VAL A 12 7.40 22.36 -5.79
CA VAL A 12 6.76 21.29 -5.00
C VAL A 12 7.66 20.06 -5.00
N HIS A 13 8.31 19.80 -3.88
CA HIS A 13 9.19 18.64 -3.73
C HIS A 13 8.40 17.32 -3.65
N THR A 14 7.33 17.27 -2.84
CA THR A 14 6.57 16.04 -2.61
C THR A 14 5.16 16.34 -2.08
N ILE A 15 4.18 15.58 -2.55
CA ILE A 15 2.83 15.47 -2.00
C ILE A 15 2.60 14.01 -1.63
N LEU A 16 2.56 13.69 -0.32
CA LEU A 16 2.11 12.38 0.13
C LEU A 16 0.58 12.29 -0.03
N ASN A 17 0.12 11.22 -0.67
CA ASN A 17 -1.30 10.91 -0.82
C ASN A 17 -1.57 9.53 -0.20
N GLY A 18 -2.31 9.50 0.91
CA GLY A 18 -2.58 8.27 1.66
C GLY A 18 -3.83 8.39 2.51
N SER A 19 -3.97 7.54 3.52
CA SER A 19 -5.16 7.35 4.39
C SER A 19 -6.36 6.64 3.75
N GLU A 20 -6.37 6.53 2.42
CA GLU A 20 -7.38 5.80 1.64
C GLU A 20 -6.74 5.12 0.42
N ARG A 21 -7.54 4.32 -0.30
CA ARG A 21 -7.07 3.72 -1.56
C ARG A 21 -6.82 4.83 -2.60
N VAL A 22 -5.56 5.01 -2.98
CA VAL A 22 -5.19 5.97 -4.03
C VAL A 22 -5.66 5.47 -5.40
N HIS A 23 -6.45 6.29 -6.09
CA HIS A 23 -6.98 5.95 -7.42
C HIS A 23 -6.05 6.44 -8.55
N PRO A 24 -5.63 5.57 -9.48
CA PRO A 24 -4.80 5.95 -10.64
C PRO A 24 -5.37 7.12 -11.45
N ALA A 25 -6.69 7.14 -11.64
CA ALA A 25 -7.37 8.20 -12.37
C ALA A 25 -7.25 9.57 -11.68
N THR A 26 -7.21 9.61 -10.35
CA THR A 26 -7.04 10.86 -9.59
C THR A 26 -5.63 11.40 -9.74
N LEU A 27 -4.61 10.54 -9.64
CA LEU A 27 -3.21 10.92 -9.87
C LEU A 27 -3.00 11.49 -11.27
N LYS A 28 -3.53 10.80 -12.29
CA LYS A 28 -3.47 11.24 -13.69
C LYS A 28 -4.12 12.60 -13.89
N ARG A 29 -5.38 12.76 -13.46
CA ARG A 29 -6.10 14.04 -13.60
C ARG A 29 -5.39 15.18 -12.87
N PHE A 30 -4.83 14.93 -11.69
CA PHE A 30 -4.09 15.96 -10.93
C PHE A 30 -2.82 16.38 -11.67
N ALA A 31 -1.99 15.42 -12.09
CA ALA A 31 -0.77 15.71 -12.83
C ALA A 31 -1.04 16.45 -14.15
N GLU A 32 -2.05 16.03 -14.92
CA GLU A 32 -2.46 16.71 -16.15
C GLU A 32 -2.99 18.13 -15.89
N ARG A 33 -3.79 18.29 -14.82
CA ARG A 33 -4.38 19.59 -14.47
C ARG A 33 -3.31 20.60 -14.09
N PHE A 34 -2.36 20.20 -13.25
CA PHE A 34 -1.38 21.10 -12.65
C PHE A 34 -0.03 21.14 -13.38
N GLY A 35 0.23 20.22 -14.30
CA GLY A 35 1.45 20.23 -15.12
C GLY A 35 1.60 21.52 -15.95
N ARG A 36 0.49 22.18 -16.32
CA ARG A 36 0.51 23.50 -16.98
C ARG A 36 1.05 24.64 -16.09
N PHE A 37 1.15 24.41 -14.78
CA PHE A 37 1.72 25.32 -13.79
C PHE A 37 3.07 24.78 -13.28
N ASN A 38 3.80 24.04 -14.13
CA ASN A 38 5.09 23.41 -13.86
C ASN A 38 5.12 22.38 -12.72
N PHE A 39 3.97 21.85 -12.30
CA PHE A 39 3.94 20.75 -11.33
C PHE A 39 4.56 19.49 -11.93
N ALA A 40 5.57 18.92 -11.25
CA ALA A 40 6.18 17.66 -11.64
C ALA A 40 5.34 16.47 -11.14
N ALA A 41 4.89 15.59 -12.04
CA ALA A 41 4.16 14.37 -11.66
C ALA A 41 4.95 13.48 -10.68
N ALA A 42 6.28 13.53 -10.74
CA ALA A 42 7.19 12.85 -9.82
C ALA A 42 7.10 13.33 -8.35
N ALA A 43 6.44 14.47 -8.10
CA ALA A 43 6.17 14.93 -6.74
C ALA A 43 5.01 14.19 -6.09
N LEU A 44 4.14 13.51 -6.85
CA LEU A 44 3.05 12.70 -6.27
C LEU A 44 3.60 11.42 -5.67
N ARG A 45 3.35 11.19 -4.38
CA ARG A 45 3.79 9.99 -3.65
C ARG A 45 2.62 9.31 -2.95
N PRO A 46 1.98 8.32 -3.60
CA PRO A 46 1.07 7.41 -2.93
C PRO A 46 1.75 6.78 -1.72
N ALA A 47 1.09 6.80 -0.59
CA ALA A 47 1.61 6.36 0.68
C ALA A 47 0.57 5.51 1.42
N TYR A 48 1.04 4.43 2.02
CA TYR A 48 0.26 3.53 2.84
C TYR A 48 0.72 3.62 4.28
N GLY A 49 -0.24 3.60 5.20
CA GLY A 49 0.00 3.88 6.58
C GLY A 49 -1.25 3.79 7.44
N MET A 50 -1.05 3.60 8.74
CA MET A 50 -2.13 3.54 9.73
C MET A 50 -1.59 3.89 11.13
N ALA A 51 -2.50 4.19 12.06
CA ALA A 51 -2.15 4.57 13.42
C ALA A 51 -1.42 3.45 14.17
N GLU A 52 -1.81 2.20 13.92
CA GLU A 52 -1.22 1.01 14.53
C GLU A 52 0.24 0.79 14.13
N ALA A 53 0.69 1.36 13.00
CA ALA A 53 2.07 1.39 12.55
C ALA A 53 2.73 2.77 12.80
N THR A 54 2.23 3.49 13.80
CA THR A 54 2.49 4.91 14.08
C THR A 54 1.95 5.83 12.99
N VAL A 55 2.46 5.72 11.76
CA VAL A 55 1.90 6.33 10.54
C VAL A 55 2.37 5.54 9.34
N TYR A 56 3.68 5.49 9.09
CA TYR A 56 4.25 5.08 7.81
C TYR A 56 4.36 3.55 7.68
N ILE A 57 4.00 3.02 6.50
CA ILE A 57 4.31 1.65 6.09
C ILE A 57 5.01 1.66 4.73
N ALA A 58 4.42 2.21 3.67
CA ALA A 58 5.00 2.08 2.34
C ALA A 58 4.81 3.33 1.47
N THR A 59 5.81 3.68 0.68
CA THR A 59 5.72 4.63 -0.43
C THR A 59 6.91 4.39 -1.37
N ARG A 60 6.75 4.73 -2.66
CA ARG A 60 7.86 4.69 -3.63
C ARG A 60 8.92 5.75 -3.31
N ASN A 61 10.13 5.60 -3.84
CA ASN A 61 11.22 6.56 -3.69
C ASN A 61 10.86 7.98 -4.15
N VAL A 62 11.58 8.98 -3.64
CA VAL A 62 11.46 10.37 -4.13
C VAL A 62 11.87 10.46 -5.60
N ASN A 63 11.24 11.38 -6.34
CA ASN A 63 11.51 11.67 -7.76
C ASN A 63 11.15 10.55 -8.75
N GLU A 64 10.54 9.45 -8.31
CA GLU A 64 9.88 8.49 -9.19
C GLU A 64 8.39 8.86 -9.26
N PRO A 65 7.81 9.02 -10.47
CA PRO A 65 6.36 9.18 -10.58
C PRO A 65 5.62 7.95 -10.06
N PRO A 66 4.35 8.09 -9.65
CA PRO A 66 3.53 6.95 -9.30
C PRO A 66 3.53 5.90 -10.40
N ASP A 67 3.80 4.65 -10.03
CA ASP A 67 3.73 3.53 -10.96
C ASP A 67 2.36 2.85 -10.88
N ILE A 68 1.79 2.57 -12.04
CA ILE A 68 0.45 2.01 -12.20
C ILE A 68 0.58 0.74 -13.03
N VAL A 69 0.16 -0.37 -12.45
CA VAL A 69 0.22 -1.69 -13.08
C VAL A 69 -1.19 -2.21 -13.27
N ASP A 70 -1.47 -2.71 -14.47
CA ASP A 70 -2.74 -3.36 -14.80
C ASP A 70 -2.70 -4.85 -14.44
N PHE A 71 -3.78 -5.31 -13.84
CA PHE A 71 -4.00 -6.72 -13.48
C PHE A 71 -5.29 -7.25 -14.10
N GLU A 72 -5.34 -8.53 -14.43
CA GLU A 72 -6.53 -9.17 -14.99
C GLU A 72 -7.74 -9.03 -14.05
N SER A 73 -8.73 -8.23 -14.46
CA SER A 73 -9.88 -7.86 -13.62
C SER A 73 -10.66 -9.07 -13.10
N GLU A 74 -10.81 -10.11 -13.91
CA GLU A 74 -11.55 -11.32 -13.55
C GLU A 74 -10.82 -12.22 -12.54
N LYS A 75 -9.50 -12.04 -12.38
CA LYS A 75 -8.66 -12.86 -11.48
C LYS A 75 -8.56 -12.27 -10.09
N LEU A 76 -8.65 -10.94 -9.96
CA LEU A 76 -8.54 -10.25 -8.67
C LEU A 76 -9.59 -10.73 -7.65
N PRO A 77 -10.90 -10.85 -7.97
CA PRO A 77 -11.89 -11.37 -7.02
C PRO A 77 -11.64 -12.83 -6.63
N ALA A 78 -10.97 -13.60 -7.50
CA ALA A 78 -10.56 -14.98 -7.21
C ALA A 78 -9.26 -15.07 -6.39
N GLY A 79 -8.74 -13.93 -5.91
CA GLY A 79 -7.55 -13.87 -5.07
C GLY A 79 -6.22 -13.94 -5.85
N GLN A 80 -6.24 -13.73 -7.16
CA GLN A 80 -5.06 -13.85 -8.02
C GLN A 80 -4.77 -12.53 -8.75
N ALA A 81 -3.57 -11.99 -8.56
CA ALA A 81 -3.08 -10.78 -9.18
C ALA A 81 -2.12 -11.12 -10.33
N ILE A 82 -2.69 -11.29 -11.53
CA ILE A 82 -1.95 -11.57 -12.76
C ILE A 82 -1.77 -10.26 -13.52
N ARG A 83 -0.52 -9.81 -13.70
CA ARG A 83 -0.21 -8.62 -14.50
C ARG A 83 -0.68 -8.80 -15.95
N CYS A 84 -1.24 -7.76 -16.54
CA CYS A 84 -1.63 -7.72 -17.95
C CYS A 84 -1.15 -6.43 -18.63
N PRO A 85 -1.19 -6.33 -19.97
CA PRO A 85 -0.80 -5.10 -20.67
C PRO A 85 -1.57 -3.87 -20.17
N SER A 86 -0.93 -2.72 -20.14
CA SER A 86 -1.55 -1.47 -19.67
C SER A 86 -2.84 -1.16 -20.43
N GLY A 87 -3.89 -0.80 -19.69
CA GLY A 87 -5.22 -0.50 -20.23
C GLY A 87 -6.07 -1.72 -20.60
N SER A 88 -5.60 -2.95 -20.32
CA SER A 88 -6.36 -4.18 -20.56
C SER A 88 -6.98 -4.80 -19.29
N GLY A 89 -6.78 -4.17 -18.13
CA GLY A 89 -7.26 -4.71 -16.86
C GLY A 89 -7.63 -3.63 -15.83
N THR A 90 -7.52 -4.00 -14.56
CA THR A 90 -7.73 -3.12 -13.43
C THR A 90 -6.41 -2.45 -13.07
N PRO A 91 -6.28 -1.11 -13.20
CA PRO A 91 -5.07 -0.41 -12.82
C PRO A 91 -4.98 -0.28 -11.30
N LEU A 92 -3.85 -0.67 -10.73
CA LEU A 92 -3.52 -0.54 -9.32
C LEU A 92 -2.23 0.25 -9.14
N VAL A 93 -2.18 1.04 -8.06
CA VAL A 93 -1.00 1.82 -7.70
C VAL A 93 0.00 0.91 -6.99
N SER A 94 1.26 0.95 -7.45
CA SER A 94 2.38 0.35 -6.73
C SER A 94 2.84 1.26 -5.60
N TYR A 95 3.02 0.69 -4.41
CA TYR A 95 3.61 1.37 -3.25
C TYR A 95 5.13 1.10 -3.14
N GLY A 96 5.71 0.43 -4.13
CA GLY A 96 7.13 0.09 -4.19
C GLY A 96 7.52 -1.08 -3.29
N ILE A 97 8.83 -1.36 -3.25
CA ILE A 97 9.43 -2.31 -2.33
C ILE A 97 9.45 -1.68 -0.93
N VAL A 98 9.00 -2.44 0.06
CA VAL A 98 8.98 -2.00 1.46
C VAL A 98 10.24 -2.47 2.17
N ASP A 99 11.07 -1.54 2.63
CA ASP A 99 12.37 -1.82 3.25
C ASP A 99 12.52 -1.28 4.69
N ALA A 100 11.70 -0.30 5.09
CA ALA A 100 11.75 0.30 6.44
C ALA A 100 11.23 -0.62 7.55
N GLN A 101 10.31 -1.52 7.22
CA GLN A 101 9.79 -2.57 8.10
C GLN A 101 9.37 -3.79 7.28
N LEU A 102 9.08 -4.91 7.93
CA LEU A 102 8.68 -6.12 7.23
C LEU A 102 7.18 -6.09 6.92
N VAL A 103 6.85 -6.42 5.68
CA VAL A 103 5.48 -6.67 5.23
C VAL A 103 5.38 -8.09 4.72
N ARG A 104 4.30 -8.78 5.09
CA ARG A 104 3.92 -10.09 4.55
C ARG A 104 2.46 -10.09 4.15
N ILE A 105 2.15 -10.89 3.13
CA ILE A 105 0.77 -11.16 2.72
C ILE A 105 0.40 -12.51 3.32
N VAL A 106 -0.64 -12.54 4.14
CA VAL A 106 -0.98 -13.69 4.97
C VAL A 106 -2.45 -14.02 4.76
N ASP A 107 -2.78 -15.31 4.71
CA ASP A 107 -4.15 -15.76 4.80
C ASP A 107 -4.70 -15.42 6.22
N PRO A 108 -5.71 -14.56 6.35
CA PRO A 108 -6.19 -14.10 7.64
C PRO A 108 -6.83 -15.19 8.51
N ASP A 109 -7.25 -16.31 7.91
CA ASP A 109 -7.92 -17.41 8.58
C ASP A 109 -6.91 -18.49 9.01
N THR A 110 -5.91 -18.78 8.17
CA THR A 110 -4.94 -19.85 8.43
C THR A 110 -3.62 -19.35 9.03
N GLY A 111 -3.30 -18.06 8.90
CA GLY A 111 -2.03 -17.48 9.34
C GLY A 111 -0.83 -17.90 8.48
N ILE A 112 -1.07 -18.48 7.31
CA ILE A 112 -0.03 -18.94 6.38
C ILE A 112 0.29 -17.84 5.36
N GLU A 113 1.58 -17.60 5.10
CA GLU A 113 2.02 -16.66 4.07
C GLU A 113 1.48 -17.04 2.69
N ARG A 114 1.05 -16.03 1.93
CA ARG A 114 0.65 -16.17 0.53
C ARG A 114 1.87 -15.97 -0.38
N PRO A 115 2.00 -16.76 -1.46
CA PRO A 115 3.02 -16.51 -2.47
C PRO A 115 2.75 -15.18 -3.20
N ALA A 116 3.80 -14.62 -3.81
CA ALA A 116 3.66 -13.44 -4.66
C ALA A 116 2.59 -13.65 -5.74
N GLY A 117 1.82 -12.60 -6.03
CA GLY A 117 0.67 -12.63 -6.94
C GLY A 117 -0.61 -13.19 -6.33
N THR A 118 -0.62 -13.60 -5.05
CA THR A 118 -1.84 -14.05 -4.36
C THR A 118 -2.29 -13.01 -3.33
N ILE A 119 -3.59 -12.72 -3.32
CA ILE A 119 -4.20 -11.75 -2.41
C ILE A 119 -4.36 -12.36 -1.01
N GLY A 120 -4.06 -11.56 0.01
CA GLY A 120 -4.27 -11.88 1.41
C GLY A 120 -4.37 -10.61 2.27
N GLU A 121 -4.31 -10.78 3.58
CA GLU A 121 -4.19 -9.68 4.53
C GLU A 121 -2.75 -9.18 4.59
N ILE A 122 -2.57 -7.87 4.61
CA ILE A 122 -1.27 -7.23 4.80
C ILE A 122 -0.92 -7.30 6.29
N TRP A 123 0.15 -7.99 6.64
CA TRP A 123 0.68 -8.04 8.00
C TRP A 123 2.00 -7.26 8.08
N VAL A 124 2.21 -6.53 9.17
CA VAL A 124 3.37 -5.64 9.36
C VAL A 124 4.14 -6.03 10.62
N HIS A 125 5.48 -6.01 10.54
CA HIS A 125 6.37 -6.23 11.68
C HIS A 125 7.53 -5.23 11.63
N GLY A 126 7.71 -4.47 12.71
CA GLY A 126 8.80 -3.51 12.86
C GLY A 126 8.64 -2.67 14.12
N ASP A 127 9.70 -1.93 14.47
CA ASP A 127 9.76 -1.11 15.69
C ASP A 127 8.74 0.05 15.72
N ASN A 128 8.16 0.38 14.56
CA ASN A 128 7.13 1.40 14.42
C ASN A 128 5.72 0.92 14.81
N VAL A 129 5.51 -0.39 15.01
CA VAL A 129 4.22 -0.97 15.40
C VAL A 129 3.91 -0.61 16.85
N ALA A 130 2.72 -0.08 17.09
CA ALA A 130 2.23 0.28 18.41
C ALA A 130 2.10 -0.96 19.30
N ILE A 131 2.19 -0.77 20.62
CA ILE A 131 2.11 -1.88 21.58
C ILE A 131 0.69 -2.41 21.83
N GLY A 132 -0.34 -1.73 21.31
CA GLY A 132 -1.72 -2.11 21.51
C GLY A 132 -2.72 -0.96 21.60
N TYR A 133 -3.96 -1.33 21.84
CA TYR A 133 -5.06 -0.39 22.07
C TYR A 133 -5.27 -0.14 23.57
N TRP A 134 -5.37 1.14 23.94
CA TRP A 134 -5.59 1.55 25.33
C TRP A 134 -6.84 0.88 25.93
N GLN A 135 -6.67 0.22 27.08
CA GLN A 135 -7.73 -0.47 27.83
C GLN A 135 -8.54 -1.50 27.00
N LYS A 136 -7.94 -2.07 25.95
CA LYS A 136 -8.57 -3.11 25.12
C LYS A 136 -7.62 -4.31 24.93
N PRO A 137 -7.37 -5.12 25.97
CA PRO A 137 -6.41 -6.22 25.90
C PRO A 137 -6.78 -7.27 24.85
N GLU A 138 -8.05 -7.64 24.72
CA GLU A 138 -8.50 -8.64 23.73
C GLU A 138 -8.30 -8.17 22.28
N ALA A 139 -8.64 -6.90 22.00
CA ALA A 139 -8.40 -6.31 20.68
C ALA A 139 -6.91 -6.14 20.41
N THR A 140 -6.12 -5.81 21.44
CA THR A 140 -4.66 -5.72 21.35
C THR A 140 -4.07 -7.07 20.95
N GLU A 141 -4.44 -8.13 21.68
CA GLU A 141 -3.96 -9.48 21.40
C GLU A 141 -4.33 -9.92 19.97
N ARG A 142 -5.58 -9.68 19.56
CA ARG A 142 -6.06 -10.04 18.23
C ARG A 142 -5.33 -9.30 17.10
N THR A 143 -5.01 -8.02 17.30
CA THR A 143 -4.46 -7.16 16.24
C THR A 143 -2.94 -7.15 16.21
N PHE A 144 -2.28 -7.16 17.36
CA PHE A 144 -0.84 -6.91 17.48
C PHE A 144 -0.02 -8.15 17.83
N SER A 145 -0.63 -9.25 18.28
CA SER A 145 0.10 -10.45 18.73
C SER A 145 0.05 -11.60 17.72
N ALA A 146 -0.19 -11.32 16.43
CA ALA A 146 -0.34 -12.38 15.44
C ALA A 146 0.97 -13.11 15.16
N THR A 147 0.89 -14.40 14.86
CA THR A 147 2.04 -15.23 14.50
C THR A 147 1.84 -15.89 13.15
N ILE A 148 2.87 -15.89 12.31
CA ILE A 148 2.85 -16.58 11.02
C ILE A 148 3.12 -18.07 11.22
N VAL A 149 2.28 -18.91 10.61
CA VAL A 149 2.43 -20.37 10.63
C VAL A 149 3.47 -20.78 9.60
N ASN A 150 4.49 -21.53 10.05
CA ASN A 150 5.62 -21.99 9.22
C ASN A 150 6.26 -20.86 8.41
N PRO A 151 6.81 -19.83 9.07
CA PRO A 151 7.34 -18.65 8.39
C PRO A 151 8.47 -19.02 7.42
N SER A 152 8.46 -18.37 6.27
CA SER A 152 9.55 -18.43 5.29
C SER A 152 10.89 -18.01 5.90
N ALA A 153 11.99 -18.45 5.29
CA ALA A 153 13.33 -18.12 5.78
C ALA A 153 13.54 -16.60 5.89
N GLY A 154 14.00 -16.14 7.05
CA GLY A 154 14.19 -14.70 7.33
C GLY A 154 12.93 -13.96 7.78
N THR A 155 11.77 -14.63 7.85
CA THR A 155 10.53 -14.06 8.38
C THR A 155 10.40 -14.37 9.88
N PRO A 156 10.27 -13.35 10.76
CA PRO A 156 9.98 -13.59 12.17
C PRO A 156 8.66 -14.33 12.38
N ALA A 157 8.59 -15.22 13.37
CA ALA A 157 7.33 -15.87 13.72
C ALA A 157 6.29 -14.86 14.22
N GLY A 158 6.70 -13.82 14.94
CA GLY A 158 5.86 -12.74 15.44
C GLY A 158 6.56 -11.88 16.50
N PRO A 159 5.84 -10.94 17.12
CA PRO A 159 4.44 -10.60 16.84
C PRO A 159 4.27 -9.79 15.55
N TRP A 160 3.14 -9.97 14.87
CA TRP A 160 2.76 -9.23 13.65
C TRP A 160 1.49 -8.40 13.90
N LEU A 161 1.48 -7.19 13.33
CA LEU A 161 0.29 -6.36 13.21
C LEU A 161 -0.59 -6.88 12.06
N ARG A 162 -1.84 -7.21 12.37
CA ARG A 162 -2.92 -7.47 11.41
C ARG A 162 -3.57 -6.15 11.02
N THR A 163 -3.34 -5.70 9.79
CA THR A 163 -3.83 -4.39 9.33
C THR A 163 -5.34 -4.36 9.06
N GLY A 164 -5.95 -5.53 8.81
CA GLY A 164 -7.31 -5.62 8.28
C GLY A 164 -7.44 -5.21 6.81
N ASP A 165 -6.32 -4.90 6.14
CA ASP A 165 -6.27 -4.48 4.75
C ASP A 165 -5.84 -5.62 3.84
N SER A 166 -6.49 -5.70 2.68
CA SER A 166 -6.22 -6.68 1.63
C SER A 166 -5.21 -6.13 0.63
N GLY A 167 -4.23 -6.96 0.28
CA GLY A 167 -3.22 -6.63 -0.70
C GLY A 167 -2.46 -7.85 -1.18
N PHE A 168 -1.46 -7.60 -2.01
CA PHE A 168 -0.57 -8.62 -2.54
C PHE A 168 0.80 -8.03 -2.87
N LEU A 169 1.80 -8.91 -3.03
CA LEU A 169 3.11 -8.55 -3.58
C LEU A 169 3.19 -9.00 -5.04
N SER A 170 3.69 -8.15 -5.93
CA SER A 170 3.97 -8.52 -7.32
C SER A 170 5.30 -7.92 -7.74
N GLU A 171 6.24 -8.77 -8.17
CA GLU A 171 7.63 -8.38 -8.47
C GLU A 171 8.33 -7.66 -7.29
N GLY A 172 7.98 -8.05 -6.06
CA GLY A 172 8.54 -7.47 -4.82
C GLY A 172 7.86 -6.18 -4.36
N GLU A 173 6.98 -5.59 -5.16
CA GLU A 173 6.27 -4.36 -4.82
C GLU A 173 4.90 -4.63 -4.18
N LEU A 174 4.48 -3.74 -3.28
CA LEU A 174 3.20 -3.82 -2.58
C LEU A 174 2.06 -3.15 -3.37
N PHE A 175 0.93 -3.85 -3.45
CA PHE A 175 -0.32 -3.35 -4.02
C PHE A 175 -1.46 -3.54 -3.03
N ILE A 176 -2.34 -2.54 -2.94
CA ILE A 176 -3.46 -2.51 -1.98
C ILE A 176 -4.78 -2.62 -2.74
N MET A 177 -5.62 -3.56 -2.29
CA MET A 177 -6.96 -3.80 -2.84
C MET A 177 -8.04 -3.00 -2.11
N GLY A 178 -7.93 -2.90 -0.79
CA GLY A 178 -8.90 -2.22 0.07
C GLY A 178 -8.95 -2.86 1.46
N ARG A 179 -10.02 -2.62 2.21
CA ARG A 179 -10.29 -3.26 3.50
C ARG A 179 -10.88 -4.65 3.26
N ILE A 180 -10.60 -5.60 4.16
CA ILE A 180 -11.22 -6.95 4.09
C ILE A 180 -12.72 -6.93 4.40
N LYS A 181 -13.18 -5.94 5.18
CA LYS A 181 -14.56 -5.84 5.66
C LYS A 181 -15.46 -4.92 4.83
N ASP A 182 -14.89 -4.24 3.84
CA ASP A 182 -15.64 -3.38 2.90
C ASP A 182 -16.04 -4.20 1.66
#